data_AF-A0AAF0ULJ0-F1
#
_entry.id   AF-A0AAF0ULJ0-F1
#
_cell.length_a   1.000
_cell.length_b   1.000
_cell.length_c   1.000
_cell.angle_alpha   90.00
_cell.angle_beta   90.00
_cell.angle_gamma   90.00
#
_symmetry.space_group_name_H-M   'P 1'
#
loop_
_entity.id
_entity.type
_entity.pdbx_description
1 polymer ?
#
loop_
_entity_poly.entity_id
_entity_poly.type
_entity_poly.pdbx_seq_one_letter_code
_entity_poly.pdbx_strand_id
1 'polypeptide(L)'
;MNSSDTDEDSGNIIIDSGMTLAFLLEEIYSKLESTLLEMIKGKRKKDPSNELSICYETKSIVDFPKIVLHFTDADIQLLYMNTFSKVDEDMTCLTIVGGGGGGVYMVFMETSNG
;
A
#
# COMPACT_ATOMS: atom_id res chain seq x y z
N MET A 1 41.37 -6.00 10.93
CA MET A 1 40.17 -6.65 10.38
C MET A 1 39.56 -5.69 9.37
N ASN A 2 39.35 -6.11 8.12
CA ASN A 2 38.66 -5.32 7.10
C ASN A 2 37.22 -5.82 7.05
N SER A 3 36.31 -5.13 7.73
CA SER A 3 34.88 -5.44 7.64
C SER A 3 34.37 -4.88 6.32
N SER A 4 34.20 -5.77 5.34
CA SER A 4 33.29 -5.53 4.23
C SER A 4 31.88 -5.76 4.75
N ASP A 5 31.30 -4.76 5.40
CA ASP A 5 29.85 -4.71 5.57
C ASP A 5 29.31 -4.18 4.24
N THR A 6 28.99 -5.12 3.35
CA THR A 6 28.20 -4.84 2.16
C THR A 6 26.76 -4.62 2.60
N ASP A 7 26.45 -3.41 3.09
CA ASP A 7 25.08 -2.91 3.25
C ASP A 7 24.62 -2.29 1.92
N GLU A 8 24.55 -3.08 0.84
CA GLU A 8 24.09 -2.61 -0.47
C GLU A 8 22.56 -2.68 -0.66
N ASP A 9 21.79 -3.11 0.35
CA ASP A 9 20.34 -3.38 0.17
C ASP A 9 19.44 -2.82 1.29
N SER A 10 19.91 -1.81 2.04
CA SER A 10 19.05 -1.06 2.95
C SER A 10 18.20 -0.05 2.17
N GLY A 11 17.06 -0.53 1.66
CA GLY A 11 16.07 0.33 1.00
C GLY A 11 15.48 1.36 1.97
N ASN A 12 15.66 2.64 1.67
CA ASN A 12 15.11 3.73 2.49
C ASN A 12 13.59 3.84 2.31
N ILE A 13 12.88 3.98 3.44
CA ILE A 13 11.44 4.22 3.49
C ILE A 13 11.19 5.61 4.06
N ILE A 14 10.45 6.43 3.32
CA ILE A 14 9.97 7.74 3.80
C ILE A 14 8.54 7.57 4.26
N ILE A 15 8.26 7.95 5.50
CA ILE A 15 6.90 7.93 6.07
C ILE A 15 6.47 9.37 6.27
N ASP A 16 5.38 9.76 5.62
CA ASP A 16 4.84 11.10 5.69
C ASP A 16 3.30 11.04 5.79
N SER A 17 2.73 11.80 6.73
CA SER A 17 1.28 11.95 6.89
C SER A 17 0.67 12.97 5.92
N GLY A 18 1.52 13.74 5.20
CA GLY A 18 1.11 14.71 4.20
C GLY A 18 0.83 14.13 2.81
N MET A 19 1.10 12.84 2.60
CA MET A 19 0.89 12.15 1.32
C MET A 19 -0.47 11.47 1.25
N THR A 20 -1.10 11.51 0.07
CA THR A 20 -2.39 10.81 -0.18
C THR A 20 -2.19 9.38 -0.67
N LEU A 21 -1.11 9.12 -1.42
CA LEU A 21 -0.79 7.81 -2.00
C LEU A 21 0.53 7.29 -1.41
N ALA A 22 0.59 5.98 -1.19
CA ALA A 22 1.83 5.27 -0.89
C ALA A 22 2.46 4.78 -2.19
N PHE A 23 3.76 4.91 -2.32
CA PHE A 23 4.51 4.57 -3.52
C PHE A 23 5.50 3.45 -3.18
N LEU A 24 5.41 2.33 -3.89
CA LEU A 24 6.36 1.22 -3.77
C LEU A 24 7.20 1.11 -5.04
N LEU A 25 8.38 0.50 -4.91
CA LEU A 25 9.15 0.06 -6.07
C LEU A 25 8.29 -0.90 -6.91
N GLU A 26 8.36 -0.78 -8.23
CA GLU A 26 7.44 -1.50 -9.12
C GLU A 26 7.48 -3.02 -8.95
N GLU A 27 8.65 -3.57 -8.64
CA GLU A 27 8.80 -5.00 -8.42
C GLU A 27 8.07 -5.48 -7.15
N ILE A 28 8.00 -4.63 -6.12
CA ILE A 28 7.26 -4.91 -4.88
C ILE A 28 5.77 -4.72 -5.13
N TYR A 29 5.40 -3.63 -5.79
CA TYR A 29 4.00 -3.31 -6.10
C TYR A 29 3.34 -4.41 -6.95
N SER A 30 4.01 -4.89 -8.00
CA SER A 30 3.48 -5.92 -8.89
C SER A 30 3.14 -7.23 -8.13
N LYS A 31 3.99 -7.63 -7.17
CA LYS A 31 3.76 -8.80 -6.31
C LYS A 31 2.59 -8.57 -5.36
N LEU A 32 2.51 -7.39 -4.75
CA LEU A 32 1.41 -6.99 -3.89
C LEU A 32 0.07 -6.97 -4.65
N GLU A 33 0.03 -6.36 -5.84
CA GLU A 33 -1.16 -6.26 -6.67
C GLU A 33 -1.72 -7.65 -7.00
N SER A 34 -0.88 -8.56 -7.51
CA SER A 34 -1.29 -9.93 -7.82
C SER A 34 -1.87 -10.65 -6.59
N THR A 35 -1.20 -10.51 -5.43
CA THR A 35 -1.61 -11.16 -4.18
C THR A 35 -2.96 -10.62 -3.68
N LEU A 36 -3.17 -9.30 -3.77
CA LEU A 36 -4.44 -8.67 -3.39
C LEU A 36 -5.59 -9.06 -4.33
N LEU A 37 -5.32 -9.20 -5.63
CA LEU A 37 -6.31 -9.66 -6.60
C LEU A 37 -6.80 -11.09 -6.31
N GLU A 38 -5.93 -11.95 -5.79
CA GLU A 38 -6.29 -13.32 -5.42
C GLU A 38 -7.03 -13.39 -4.08
N MET A 39 -6.63 -12.57 -3.10
CA MET A 39 -7.20 -12.61 -1.75
C MET A 39 -8.55 -11.88 -1.62
N ILE A 40 -8.71 -10.73 -2.28
CA ILE A 40 -9.90 -9.89 -2.12
C ILE A 40 -11.03 -10.45 -2.98
N LYS A 41 -12.08 -10.91 -2.31
CA LYS A 41 -13.33 -11.32 -2.97
C LYS A 41 -14.28 -10.13 -3.01
N GLY A 42 -14.40 -9.53 -4.19
CA GLY A 42 -15.31 -8.43 -4.46
C GLY A 42 -15.48 -8.16 -5.95
N LYS A 43 -16.52 -7.40 -6.31
CA LYS A 43 -16.76 -7.01 -7.70
C LYS A 43 -15.81 -5.88 -8.09
N ARG A 44 -14.93 -6.16 -9.04
CA ARG A 44 -13.97 -5.18 -9.58
C ARG A 44 -14.70 -4.02 -10.26
N LYS A 45 -14.21 -2.81 -10.01
CA LYS A 45 -14.56 -1.58 -10.75
C LYS A 45 -13.31 -0.99 -11.35
N LYS A 46 -13.46 -0.32 -12.48
CA LYS A 46 -12.39 0.44 -13.10
C LYS A 46 -12.45 1.88 -12.59
N ASP A 47 -11.31 2.39 -12.16
CA ASP A 47 -11.15 3.80 -11.81
C ASP A 47 -11.24 4.67 -13.09
N PRO A 48 -12.15 5.68 -13.14
CA PRO A 48 -12.25 6.57 -14.29
C PRO A 48 -10.98 7.38 -14.59
N SER A 49 -10.18 7.73 -13.58
CA SER A 49 -8.92 8.46 -13.80
C SER A 49 -7.77 7.56 -14.25
N ASN A 50 -7.93 6.23 -14.14
CA ASN A 50 -6.88 5.22 -14.34
C ASN A 50 -5.62 5.46 -13.47
N GLU A 51 -5.78 6.12 -12.33
CA GLU A 51 -4.67 6.34 -11.40
C GLU A 51 -4.52 5.17 -10.43
N LEU A 52 -5.63 4.49 -10.10
CA LEU A 52 -5.65 3.39 -9.13
C LEU A 52 -5.96 2.05 -9.82
N SER A 53 -5.00 1.12 -9.75
CA SER A 53 -5.10 -0.18 -10.45
C SER A 53 -6.09 -1.15 -9.81
N ILE A 54 -6.28 -1.06 -8.48
CA ILE A 54 -7.13 -1.96 -7.70
C ILE A 54 -8.30 -1.21 -7.12
N CYS A 55 -9.49 -1.40 -7.69
CA CYS A 55 -10.74 -0.85 -7.20
C CYS A 55 -11.87 -1.88 -7.19
N TYR A 56 -12.76 -1.76 -6.22
CA TYR A 56 -13.90 -2.64 -6.00
C TYR A 56 -15.17 -1.83 -5.69
N GLU A 57 -16.33 -2.41 -6.00
CA GLU A 57 -17.60 -1.92 -5.51
C GLU A 57 -17.68 -2.09 -3.99
N THR A 58 -17.77 -0.99 -3.23
CA THR A 58 -17.60 -0.97 -1.77
C THR A 58 -18.48 -2.00 -1.04
N LYS A 59 -19.75 -2.15 -1.45
CA LYS A 59 -20.71 -3.08 -0.82
C LYS A 59 -20.47 -4.55 -1.18
N SER A 60 -19.64 -4.83 -2.18
CA SER A 60 -19.37 -6.19 -2.66
C SER A 60 -18.17 -6.86 -1.97
N ILE A 61 -17.40 -6.09 -1.22
CA ILE A 61 -16.16 -6.56 -0.58
C ILE A 61 -16.53 -7.27 0.71
N VAL A 62 -16.13 -8.53 0.83
CA VAL A 62 -16.43 -9.34 2.02
C VAL A 62 -15.46 -9.02 3.16
N ASP A 63 -14.17 -8.95 2.85
CA ASP A 63 -13.12 -8.67 3.82
C ASP A 63 -11.89 -8.12 3.09
N PHE A 64 -11.07 -7.36 3.81
CA PHE A 64 -9.77 -6.90 3.34
C PHE A 64 -8.64 -7.68 4.00
N PRO A 65 -7.61 -8.09 3.26
CA PRO A 65 -6.48 -8.79 3.83
C PRO A 65 -5.72 -7.88 4.79
N LYS A 66 -5.15 -8.50 5.83
CA LYS A 66 -4.19 -7.81 6.69
C LYS A 66 -2.89 -7.64 5.92
N ILE A 67 -2.39 -6.41 5.86
CA ILE A 67 -1.09 -6.10 5.27
C ILE A 67 -0.13 -5.78 6.43
N VAL A 68 0.98 -6.51 6.50
CA VAL A 68 2.02 -6.34 7.51
C VAL A 68 3.32 -6.05 6.79
N LEU A 69 4.00 -5.00 7.25
CA LEU A 69 5.33 -4.63 6.81
C LEU A 69 6.33 -5.22 7.79
N HIS A 70 7.25 -6.02 7.27
CA HIS A 70 8.30 -6.66 8.03
C HIS A 70 9.59 -5.84 7.89
N PHE A 71 10.02 -5.23 8.98
CA PHE A 71 11.33 -4.57 9.12
C PHE A 71 12.26 -5.47 9.93
N THR A 72 13.57 -5.22 9.88
CA THR A 72 14.61 -6.03 10.54
C THR A 72 14.26 -6.35 12.01
N ASP A 73 13.72 -5.38 12.74
CA ASP A 73 13.44 -5.50 14.18
C ASP A 73 11.97 -5.21 14.54
N ALA A 74 11.08 -5.06 13.57
CA ALA A 74 9.70 -4.67 13.84
C ALA A 74 8.72 -5.09 12.74
N ASP A 75 7.52 -5.47 13.16
CA ASP A 75 6.38 -5.68 12.27
C ASP A 75 5.37 -4.56 12.45
N ILE A 76 5.00 -3.90 11.35
CA ILE A 76 3.99 -2.84 11.36
C ILE A 76 2.79 -3.34 10.57
N GLN A 77 1.68 -3.57 11.27
CA GLN A 77 0.40 -3.85 10.62
C GLN A 77 -0.21 -2.54 10.11
N LEU A 78 -0.50 -2.49 8.81
CA LEU A 78 -1.19 -1.36 8.21
C LEU A 78 -2.69 -1.43 8.50
N LEU A 79 -3.25 -0.29 8.88
CA LEU A 79 -4.69 -0.13 9.00
C LEU A 79 -5.32 -0.03 7.61
N TYR A 80 -6.62 -0.36 7.54
CA TYR A 80 -7.42 -0.20 6.33
C TYR A 80 -7.27 1.19 5.72
N MET A 81 -7.35 2.24 6.55
CA MET A 81 -7.24 3.64 6.10
C MET A 81 -5.86 4.00 5.53
N ASN A 82 -4.81 3.24 5.84
CA ASN A 82 -3.47 3.46 5.31
C ASN A 82 -3.25 2.78 3.95
N THR A 83 -4.20 1.95 3.49
CA THR A 83 -4.03 1.08 2.32
C THR A 83 -5.16 1.20 1.32
N PHE A 84 -6.39 1.43 1.78
CA PHE A 84 -7.58 1.58 0.96
C PHE A 84 -8.32 2.86 1.32
N SER A 85 -8.87 3.51 0.31
CA SER A 85 -9.71 4.69 0.48
C SER A 85 -11.01 4.56 -0.31
N LYS A 86 -12.08 5.11 0.25
CA LYS A 86 -13.36 5.26 -0.42
C LYS A 86 -13.28 6.51 -1.31
N VAL A 87 -13.12 6.29 -2.61
CA VAL A 87 -12.95 7.38 -3.61
C VAL A 87 -14.30 7.87 -4.17
N ASP A 88 -15.37 7.07 -4.01
CA ASP A 88 -16.74 7.42 -4.39
C ASP A 88 -17.74 6.67 -3.50
N GLU A 89 -19.03 7.01 -3.53
CA GLU A 89 -20.10 6.42 -2.71
C GLU A 89 -20.12 4.89 -2.75
N ASP A 90 -19.87 4.31 -3.93
CA ASP A 90 -19.85 2.87 -4.20
C ASP A 90 -18.53 2.41 -4.82
N MET A 91 -17.40 3.06 -4.48
CA MET A 91 -16.07 2.62 -4.93
C MET A 91 -15.00 2.77 -3.84
N THR A 92 -14.28 1.68 -3.60
CA THR A 92 -13.10 1.64 -2.73
C THR A 92 -11.91 1.18 -3.54
N CYS A 93 -10.79 1.88 -3.41
CA CYS A 93 -9.57 1.62 -4.16
C CYS A 93 -8.37 1.50 -3.24
N LEU A 94 -7.40 0.69 -3.67
CA LEU A 94 -6.06 0.65 -3.07
C LEU A 94 -5.37 1.98 -3.36
N THR A 95 -4.77 2.59 -2.33
CA THR A 95 -4.00 3.85 -2.42
C THR A 95 -2.49 3.64 -2.42
N ILE A 96 -2.06 2.38 -2.53
CA ILE A 96 -0.69 2.00 -2.82
C ILE A 96 -0.56 1.89 -4.33
N VAL A 97 0.44 2.56 -4.90
CA VAL A 97 0.74 2.53 -6.33
C VAL A 97 2.20 2.17 -6.58
N GLY A 98 2.47 1.65 -7.77
CA GLY A 98 3.81 1.37 -8.25
C GLY A 98 4.49 2.61 -8.84
N GLY A 99 5.80 2.71 -8.64
CA GLY A 99 6.59 3.83 -9.14
C GLY A 99 6.64 5.00 -8.16
N GLY A 100 7.47 6.02 -8.42
CA GLY A 100 7.69 7.15 -7.50
C GLY A 100 9.16 7.36 -7.16
N GLY A 101 9.88 8.07 -8.03
CA GLY A 101 11.15 8.72 -7.67
C GLY A 101 12.32 7.86 -7.18
N GLY A 102 12.27 6.53 -7.33
CA GLY A 102 13.36 5.62 -6.93
C GLY A 102 13.39 5.25 -5.44
N GLY A 103 12.31 5.52 -4.69
CA GLY A 103 12.22 5.20 -3.26
C GLY A 103 10.86 4.62 -2.85
N VAL A 104 10.77 4.17 -1.61
CA VAL A 104 9.51 3.70 -1.00
C VAL A 104 8.93 4.80 -0.12
N TYR A 105 7.67 5.16 -0.36
CA TYR A 105 6.94 6.18 0.39
C TYR A 105 5.68 5.57 0.98
N MET A 106 5.46 5.76 2.27
CA MET A 106 4.28 5.25 2.96
C MET A 106 3.49 6.35 3.63
N VAL A 107 2.16 6.19 3.57
CA VAL A 107 1.21 7.09 4.22
C VAL A 107 0.95 6.59 5.62
N PHE A 108 1.09 7.49 6.59
CA PHE A 108 0.67 7.24 7.96
C PHE A 108 -0.47 8.19 8.34
N MET A 109 -1.67 7.65 8.53
CA MET A 109 -2.79 8.42 9.07
C MET A 109 -2.81 8.26 10.59
N GLU A 110 -2.54 9.35 11.31
CA GLU A 110 -2.74 9.39 12.76
C GLU A 110 -4.24 9.31 13.07
N THR A 111 -4.64 8.34 13.89
CA THR A 111 -5.99 8.30 14.44
C THR A 111 -6.04 9.29 15.60
N SER A 112 -6.55 10.49 15.35
CA SER A 112 -6.94 11.41 16.41
C SER A 112 -8.11 10.79 17.17
N ASN A 113 -7.84 10.20 18.34
CA ASN A 113 -8.87 9.95 19.34
C ASN A 113 -9.27 11.32 19.91
N GLY A 114 -10.39 11.85 19.45
CA GLY A 114 -11.09 12.96 20.09
C GLY A 114 -11.80 12.50 21.35
#